data_AF-A0AAX1KJX6-F1
#
_entry.id   AF-A0AAX1KJX6-F1
#
_cell.length_a   1.000
_cell.length_b   1.000
_cell.length_c   1.000
_cell.angle_alpha   90.00
_cell.angle_beta   90.00
_cell.angle_gamma   90.00
#
_symmetry.space_group_name_H-M   'P 1'
#
loop_
_entity.id
_entity.type
_entity.pdbx_description
1 polymer ?
#
loop_
_entity_poly.entity_id
_entity_poly.type
_entity_poly.pdbx_seq_one_letter_code
_entity_poly.pdbx_strand_id
1 'polypeptide(L)'
;MKKLLHADLNAILGLIPLYQPIEAGSIELDLLKLQQGGAADYLFLARRERSWLFDPPRVYEPGSYENLCWLAFQDRAGWPVLALFLHVEKFVGGRPWGSVTLLDYREAARDAETFSALTGPQRERHLKLLRKRYLQKVQYCSILEVIQYLKTGR
;
A
#
# COMPACT_ATOMS: atom_id res chain seq x y z
N MET A 1 0.33 11.42 -6.63
CA MET A 1 -0.18 10.73 -5.41
C MET A 1 -1.31 11.53 -4.80
N LYS A 2 -2.37 10.84 -4.40
CA LYS A 2 -3.55 11.42 -3.74
C LYS A 2 -3.79 10.71 -2.42
N LYS A 3 -4.34 11.39 -1.42
CA LYS A 3 -4.52 10.87 -0.06
C LYS A 3 -5.95 11.08 0.44
N LEU A 4 -6.55 10.02 0.97
CA LEU A 4 -7.79 10.09 1.73
C LEU A 4 -7.45 10.10 3.23
N LEU A 5 -8.07 11.02 3.97
CA LEU A 5 -7.88 11.19 5.41
C LEU A 5 -9.03 10.58 6.21
N HIS A 6 -8.76 10.30 7.49
CA HIS A 6 -9.75 9.90 8.50
C HIS A 6 -10.65 8.74 8.03
N ALA A 7 -10.04 7.73 7.42
CA ALA A 7 -10.72 6.56 6.89
C ALA A 7 -10.57 5.35 7.82
N ASP A 8 -11.62 4.53 7.89
CA ASP A 8 -11.51 3.13 8.36
C ASP A 8 -10.75 2.36 7.27
N LEU A 9 -9.47 2.06 7.53
CA LEU A 9 -8.59 1.45 6.55
C LEU A 9 -9.01 0.00 6.23
N ASN A 10 -9.66 -0.66 7.19
CA ASN A 10 -10.23 -1.98 6.98
C ASN A 10 -11.40 -1.91 5.99
N ALA A 11 -12.26 -0.90 6.12
CA ALA A 11 -13.34 -0.67 5.19
C ALA A 11 -12.81 -0.32 3.78
N ILE A 12 -11.76 0.51 3.67
CA ILE A 12 -11.14 0.83 2.38
C ILE A 12 -10.59 -0.41 1.68
N LEU A 13 -9.79 -1.23 2.38
CA LEU A 13 -9.27 -2.47 1.80
C LEU A 13 -10.39 -3.46 1.47
N GLY A 14 -11.45 -3.51 2.28
CA GLY A 14 -12.64 -4.32 2.05
C GLY A 14 -13.45 -3.94 0.79
N LEU A 15 -13.23 -2.76 0.22
CA LEU A 15 -13.85 -2.38 -1.07
C LEU A 15 -13.14 -3.02 -2.27
N ILE A 16 -11.90 -3.47 -2.14
CA ILE A 16 -11.09 -3.94 -3.27
C ILE A 16 -11.73 -5.12 -4.02
N PRO A 17 -12.25 -6.17 -3.34
CA PRO A 17 -12.89 -7.29 -4.02
C PRO A 17 -14.14 -6.92 -4.82
N LEU A 18 -14.74 -5.74 -4.57
CA LEU A 18 -15.88 -5.25 -5.34
C LEU A 18 -15.49 -4.71 -6.72
N TYR A 19 -14.21 -4.35 -6.91
CA TYR A 19 -13.71 -3.69 -8.11
C TYR A 19 -12.57 -4.44 -8.79
N GLN A 20 -11.90 -5.34 -8.09
CA GLN A 20 -10.82 -6.17 -8.60
C GLN A 20 -11.10 -7.65 -8.29
N PRO A 21 -10.72 -8.58 -9.18
CA PRO A 21 -10.90 -10.01 -8.96
C PRO A 21 -9.84 -10.54 -7.98
N ILE A 22 -9.97 -10.25 -6.69
CA ILE A 22 -9.09 -10.72 -5.62
C ILE A 22 -9.73 -11.92 -4.91
N GLU A 23 -8.95 -12.95 -4.58
CA GLU A 23 -9.45 -14.08 -3.81
C GLU A 23 -9.79 -13.62 -2.38
N ALA A 24 -10.96 -14.03 -1.88
CA ALA A 24 -11.44 -13.62 -0.56
C ALA A 24 -10.44 -13.95 0.57
N GLY A 25 -9.87 -15.16 0.56
CA GLY A 25 -8.87 -15.56 1.55
C GLY A 25 -7.59 -14.72 1.51
N SER A 26 -7.22 -14.18 0.34
CA SER A 26 -6.03 -13.32 0.22
C SER A 26 -6.24 -11.99 0.95
N ILE A 27 -7.37 -11.32 0.72
CA ILE A 27 -7.66 -10.03 1.35
C ILE A 27 -7.97 -10.19 2.84
N GLU A 28 -8.59 -11.30 3.25
CA GLU A 28 -8.90 -11.58 4.66
C GLU A 28 -7.63 -11.63 5.53
N LEU A 29 -6.56 -12.27 5.04
CA LEU A 29 -5.28 -12.32 5.74
C LEU A 29 -4.66 -10.92 5.91
N ASP A 30 -4.75 -10.08 4.89
CA ASP A 30 -4.25 -8.70 4.95
C ASP A 30 -5.05 -7.84 5.94
N LEU A 31 -6.38 -7.98 5.94
CA LEU A 31 -7.27 -7.30 6.88
C LEU A 31 -6.98 -7.73 8.33
N LEU A 32 -6.78 -9.03 8.56
CA LEU A 32 -6.39 -9.54 9.88
C LEU A 32 -5.05 -8.97 10.34
N LYS A 33 -4.04 -8.93 9.46
CA LYS A 33 -2.74 -8.32 9.77
C LYS A 33 -2.90 -6.83 10.12
N LEU A 34 -3.70 -6.09 9.35
CA LEU A 34 -3.95 -4.66 9.60
C LEU A 34 -4.63 -4.41 10.95
N GLN A 35 -5.58 -5.26 11.33
CA GLN A 35 -6.28 -5.15 12.62
C GLN A 35 -5.38 -5.46 13.83
N GLN A 36 -4.42 -6.38 13.68
CA GLN A 36 -3.53 -6.80 14.77
C GLN A 36 -2.27 -5.94 14.90
N GLY A 37 -1.88 -5.23 13.84
CA GLY A 37 -0.59 -4.58 13.72
C GLY A 37 -0.39 -3.25 14.47
N GLY A 38 -1.44 -2.71 15.09
CA GLY A 38 -1.35 -1.47 15.87
C GLY A 38 -1.10 -0.22 15.00
N ALA A 39 -0.65 0.87 15.63
CA ALA A 39 -0.38 2.14 14.95
C ALA A 39 0.95 2.04 14.17
N ALA A 40 0.85 1.77 12.87
CA ALA A 40 1.99 1.53 11.99
C ALA A 40 1.69 1.97 10.55
N ASP A 41 2.75 1.93 9.73
CA ASP A 41 2.68 2.19 8.29
C ASP A 41 2.76 0.87 7.52
N TYR A 42 1.99 0.74 6.44
CA TYR A 42 2.00 -0.43 5.57
C TYR A 42 2.06 -0.04 4.09
N LEU A 43 2.67 -0.92 3.31
CA LEU A 43 2.54 -0.93 1.86
C LEU A 43 1.62 -2.06 1.46
N PHE A 44 0.47 -1.73 0.89
CA PHE A 44 -0.48 -2.70 0.40
C PHE A 44 -0.36 -2.81 -1.12
N LEU A 45 -0.28 -4.05 -1.61
CA LEU A 45 -0.25 -4.39 -3.02
C LEU A 45 -1.45 -5.29 -3.33
N ALA A 46 -2.19 -5.02 -4.38
CA ALA A 46 -3.15 -5.97 -4.92
C ALA A 46 -3.09 -6.03 -6.43
N ARG A 47 -3.19 -7.25 -6.94
CA ARG A 47 -3.30 -7.55 -8.36
C ARG A 47 -3.98 -8.90 -8.48
N ARG A 48 -4.87 -9.04 -9.47
CA ARG A 48 -5.65 -10.25 -9.79
C ARG A 48 -5.28 -11.50 -8.98
N GLU A 49 -6.26 -11.99 -8.24
CA GLU A 49 -6.26 -13.14 -7.35
C GLU A 49 -5.49 -12.91 -6.03
N ARG A 50 -4.56 -11.96 -5.96
CA ARG A 50 -3.69 -11.80 -4.79
C ARG A 50 -3.62 -10.37 -4.24
N SER A 51 -3.47 -10.30 -2.94
CA SER A 51 -3.16 -9.09 -2.19
C SER A 51 -2.11 -9.39 -1.13
N TRP A 52 -1.41 -8.33 -0.74
CA TRP A 52 -0.39 -8.40 0.28
C TRP A 52 -0.32 -7.10 1.08
N LEU A 53 -0.20 -7.23 2.40
CA LEU A 53 0.10 -6.14 3.32
C LEU A 53 1.53 -6.27 3.87
N PHE A 54 2.42 -5.41 3.38
CA PHE A 54 3.84 -5.44 3.72
C PHE A 54 4.23 -4.36 4.73
N ASP A 55 5.20 -4.71 5.56
CA ASP A 55 5.95 -3.74 6.36
C ASP A 55 6.93 -3.01 5.43
N PRO A 56 6.92 -1.66 5.36
CA PRO A 56 7.71 -0.92 4.39
C PRO A 56 9.21 -1.27 4.37
N PRO A 57 9.90 -1.51 5.49
CA PRO A 57 11.31 -1.91 5.46
C PRO A 57 11.59 -3.19 4.68
N ARG A 58 10.68 -4.17 4.70
CA ARG A 58 10.83 -5.46 4.01
C ARG A 58 10.76 -5.31 2.49
N VAL A 59 9.94 -4.39 2.00
CA VAL A 59 9.84 -4.08 0.56
C VAL A 59 11.15 -3.54 -0.01
N TYR A 60 11.97 -2.88 0.82
CA TYR A 60 13.28 -2.35 0.42
C TYR A 60 14.43 -3.28 0.80
N GLU A 61 14.18 -4.49 1.31
CA GLU A 61 15.21 -5.50 1.57
C GLU A 61 15.45 -6.33 0.30
N PRO A 62 16.61 -6.21 -0.37
CA PRO A 62 16.86 -6.88 -1.64
C PRO A 62 16.68 -8.39 -1.55
N GLY A 63 15.89 -8.95 -2.45
CA GLY A 63 15.66 -10.40 -2.53
C GLY A 63 14.75 -10.98 -1.44
N SER A 64 14.20 -10.15 -0.55
CA SER A 64 13.11 -10.57 0.32
C SER A 64 11.87 -10.96 -0.50
N TYR A 65 10.98 -11.76 0.09
CA TYR A 65 9.73 -12.12 -0.56
C TYR A 65 8.90 -10.87 -0.90
N GLU A 66 8.83 -9.92 0.02
CA GLU A 66 8.09 -8.67 -0.11
C GLU A 66 8.65 -7.79 -1.23
N ASN A 67 9.98 -7.68 -1.32
CA ASN A 67 10.65 -6.95 -2.39
C ASN A 67 10.35 -7.59 -3.75
N LEU A 68 10.51 -8.91 -3.87
CA LEU A 68 10.22 -9.63 -5.12
C LEU A 68 8.74 -9.49 -5.52
N CYS A 69 7.80 -9.59 -4.57
CA CYS A 69 6.39 -9.37 -4.82
C CYS A 69 6.10 -7.94 -5.29
N TRP A 70 6.69 -6.93 -4.63
CA TRP A 70 6.49 -5.53 -4.99
C TRP A 70 6.98 -5.20 -6.40
N LEU A 71 8.06 -5.83 -6.85
CA LEU A 71 8.66 -5.59 -8.17
C LEU A 71 8.04 -6.44 -9.31
N ALA A 72 7.19 -7.42 -8.99
CA ALA A 72 6.79 -8.49 -9.92
C ALA A 72 5.94 -8.05 -11.14
N PHE A 73 5.39 -6.84 -11.14
CA PHE A 73 4.35 -6.44 -12.09
C PHE A 73 4.69 -5.22 -12.94
N GLN A 74 5.93 -4.72 -12.90
CA GLN A 74 6.35 -3.51 -13.62
C GLN A 74 6.03 -3.54 -15.13
N ASP A 75 6.18 -4.72 -15.76
CA ASP A 75 6.04 -4.91 -17.21
C ASP A 75 4.76 -5.62 -17.65
N ARG A 76 3.82 -5.89 -16.73
CA ARG A 76 2.64 -6.71 -17.08
C ARG A 76 1.46 -5.87 -17.55
N ALA A 77 1.05 -6.08 -18.79
CA ALA A 77 -0.22 -5.57 -19.32
C ALA A 77 -1.42 -6.39 -18.80
N GLY A 78 -2.60 -5.75 -18.76
CA GLY A 78 -3.89 -6.45 -18.73
C GLY A 78 -4.75 -6.30 -17.47
N TRP A 79 -4.17 -6.09 -16.29
CA TRP A 79 -4.95 -5.90 -15.04
C TRP A 79 -4.35 -4.78 -14.18
N PRO A 80 -5.19 -3.93 -13.57
CA PRO A 80 -4.73 -2.91 -12.62
C PRO A 80 -3.87 -3.51 -11.51
N VAL A 81 -2.82 -2.78 -11.15
CA VAL A 81 -2.04 -3.04 -9.94
C VAL A 81 -2.35 -1.91 -8.98
N LEU A 82 -2.91 -2.26 -7.83
CA LEU A 82 -3.23 -1.32 -6.77
C LEU A 82 -2.05 -1.28 -5.81
N ALA A 83 -1.49 -0.09 -5.61
CA ALA A 83 -0.43 0.16 -4.64
C ALA A 83 -0.88 1.27 -3.70
N LEU A 84 -1.01 0.94 -2.43
CA LEU A 84 -1.48 1.86 -1.40
C LEU A 84 -0.45 1.99 -0.30
N PHE A 85 -0.27 3.20 0.21
CA PHE A 85 0.40 3.42 1.48
C PHE A 85 -0.66 3.66 2.55
N LEU A 86 -0.67 2.83 3.58
CA LEU A 86 -1.60 2.91 4.71
C LEU A 86 -0.86 3.47 5.91
N HIS A 87 -1.42 4.51 6.52
CA HIS A 87 -0.93 5.05 7.78
C HIS A 87 -2.02 4.89 8.83
N VAL A 88 -1.82 3.97 9.78
CA VAL A 88 -2.72 3.77 10.90
C VAL A 88 -2.38 4.78 11.99
N GLU A 89 -3.31 5.70 12.25
CA GLU A 89 -3.15 6.74 13.27
C GLU A 89 -3.62 6.24 14.64
N LYS A 90 -4.74 5.52 14.67
CA LYS A 90 -5.39 5.07 15.90
C LYS A 90 -6.34 3.91 15.65
N PHE A 91 -6.81 3.30 16.74
CA PHE A 91 -7.88 2.31 16.72
C PHE A 91 -9.15 2.88 17.34
N VAL A 92 -10.28 2.75 16.65
CA VAL A 92 -11.61 3.17 17.14
C VAL A 92 -12.53 1.96 17.11
N GLY A 93 -12.97 1.48 18.28
CA GLY A 93 -13.80 0.28 18.38
C GLY A 93 -13.14 -0.96 17.76
N GLY A 94 -11.82 -1.12 17.92
CA GLY A 94 -11.05 -2.22 17.34
C GLY A 94 -10.75 -2.11 15.84
N ARG A 95 -11.13 -0.99 15.19
CA ARG A 95 -10.88 -0.76 13.75
C ARG A 95 -9.71 0.20 13.52
N PRO A 96 -8.82 -0.09 12.56
CA PRO A 96 -7.69 0.78 12.22
C PRO A 96 -8.16 2.02 11.46
N TRP A 97 -8.01 3.19 12.07
CA TRP A 97 -8.32 4.49 11.49
C TRP A 97 -7.06 5.25 11.14
N GLY A 98 -7.07 5.93 9.99
CA GLY A 98 -5.99 6.81 9.61
C GLY A 98 -6.13 7.31 8.19
N SER A 99 -5.10 7.11 7.37
CA SER A 99 -5.10 7.60 5.99
C SER A 99 -4.56 6.58 4.99
N VAL A 100 -5.04 6.71 3.75
CA VAL A 100 -4.59 5.92 2.61
C VAL A 100 -4.07 6.86 1.53
N THR A 101 -2.85 6.62 1.06
CA THR A 101 -2.26 7.33 -0.07
C THR A 101 -2.24 6.39 -1.29
N LEU A 102 -2.87 6.83 -2.36
CA LEU A 102 -2.91 6.17 -3.66
C LEU A 102 -1.57 6.39 -4.37
N LEU A 103 -0.85 5.30 -4.62
CA LEU A 103 0.47 5.33 -5.26
C LEU A 103 0.34 5.05 -6.75
N ASP A 104 1.21 5.67 -7.55
CA ASP A 104 1.51 5.13 -8.87
C ASP A 104 2.39 3.90 -8.67
N TYR A 105 1.90 2.73 -9.03
CA TYR A 105 2.62 1.47 -8.81
C TYR A 105 3.98 1.45 -9.52
N ARG A 106 4.08 2.01 -10.74
CA ARG A 106 5.33 2.00 -11.50
C ARG A 106 6.37 2.91 -10.84
N GLU A 107 5.97 4.09 -10.39
CA GLU A 107 6.86 4.97 -9.65
C GLU A 107 7.29 4.34 -8.31
N ALA A 108 6.36 3.71 -7.58
CA ALA A 108 6.65 3.08 -6.30
C ALA A 108 7.53 1.83 -6.43
N ALA A 109 7.34 1.03 -7.48
CA ALA A 109 8.20 -0.13 -7.76
C ALA A 109 9.60 0.32 -8.16
N ARG A 110 9.73 1.33 -9.03
CA ARG A 110 11.03 1.89 -9.43
C ARG A 110 11.78 2.51 -8.24
N ASP A 111 11.08 3.17 -7.33
CA ASP A 111 11.66 3.69 -6.09
C ASP A 111 12.21 2.53 -5.22
N ALA A 112 11.42 1.47 -5.00
CA ALA A 112 11.87 0.29 -4.28
C ALA A 112 13.07 -0.40 -4.94
N GLU A 113 13.06 -0.58 -6.26
CA GLU A 113 14.15 -1.14 -7.04
C GLU A 113 15.44 -0.32 -6.84
N THR A 114 15.35 1.00 -7.04
CA THR A 114 16.50 1.91 -6.95
C THR A 114 17.11 1.93 -5.55
N PHE A 115 16.27 2.02 -4.52
CA PHE A 115 16.73 2.28 -3.15
C PHE A 115 16.93 1.01 -2.31
N SER A 116 16.53 -0.16 -2.82
CA SER A 116 16.84 -1.45 -2.17
C SER A 116 18.35 -1.69 -2.09
N ALA A 117 19.11 -1.26 -3.11
CA ALA A 117 20.57 -1.38 -3.19
C ALA A 117 21.34 -0.52 -2.17
N LEU A 118 20.66 0.39 -1.46
CA LEU A 118 21.29 1.19 -0.41
C LEU A 118 21.69 0.36 0.81
N THR A 119 22.70 0.84 1.55
CA THR A 119 23.04 0.33 2.88
C THR A 119 21.89 0.50 3.87
N GLY A 120 21.87 -0.28 4.95
CA GLY A 120 20.83 -0.22 6.01
C GLY A 120 20.51 1.21 6.49
N PRO A 121 21.51 2.00 6.95
CA PRO A 121 21.28 3.36 7.43
C PRO A 121 20.74 4.32 6.34
N GLN A 122 21.21 4.18 5.10
CA GLN A 122 20.73 4.99 3.98
C GLN A 122 19.28 4.62 3.61
N ARG A 123 18.96 3.33 3.64
CA ARG A 123 17.60 2.82 3.41
C ARG A 123 16.63 3.28 4.48
N GLU A 124 17.01 3.24 5.75
CA GLU A 124 16.20 3.81 6.84
C GLU A 124 15.93 5.31 6.66
N ARG A 125 16.96 6.06 6.26
CA ARG A 125 16.82 7.49 5.94
C ARG A 125 15.85 7.69 4.77
N HIS A 126 15.96 6.88 3.73
CA HIS A 126 15.04 6.91 2.58
C HIS A 126 13.61 6.62 3.02
N LEU A 127 13.36 5.57 3.81
CA LEU A 127 12.04 5.22 4.33
C LEU A 127 11.42 6.35 5.15
N LYS A 128 12.20 7.06 5.98
CA LYS A 128 11.74 8.25 6.71
C LYS A 128 11.31 9.37 5.76
N LEU A 129 12.06 9.59 4.68
CA LEU A 129 11.73 10.59 3.66
C LEU A 129 10.52 10.17 2.81
N LEU A 130 10.39 8.88 2.50
CA LEU A 130 9.27 8.29 1.78
C LEU A 130 7.98 8.49 2.58
N ARG A 131 7.98 8.10 3.85
CA ARG A 131 6.88 8.33 4.79
C ARG A 131 6.48 9.81 4.83
N LYS A 132 7.46 10.72 4.97
CA LYS A 132 7.19 12.16 4.96
C LYS A 132 6.51 12.60 3.66
N ARG A 133 6.98 12.10 2.51
CA ARG A 133 6.42 12.41 1.20
C ARG A 133 4.97 11.93 1.09
N TYR A 134 4.70 10.69 1.46
CA TYR A 134 3.37 10.06 1.36
C TYR A 134 2.37 10.63 2.35
N LEU A 135 2.83 11.18 3.48
CA LEU A 135 1.96 11.80 4.48
C LEU A 135 1.71 13.29 4.24
N GLN A 136 2.72 14.04 3.79
CA GLN A 136 2.72 15.51 3.82
C GLN A 136 2.80 16.18 2.45
N LYS A 137 3.34 15.52 1.43
CA LYS A 137 3.54 16.08 0.07
C LYS A 137 2.58 15.42 -0.93
N VAL A 138 1.29 15.42 -0.58
CA VAL A 138 0.23 14.76 -1.35
C VAL A 138 -1.00 15.64 -1.42
N GLN A 139 -1.76 15.52 -2.52
CA GLN A 139 -3.04 16.17 -2.66
C GLN A 139 -4.12 15.34 -1.96
N TYR A 140 -5.11 15.99 -1.35
CA TYR A 140 -6.25 15.27 -0.79
C TYR A 140 -7.21 14.82 -1.89
N CYS A 141 -7.89 13.70 -1.66
CA CYS A 141 -8.88 13.16 -2.57
C CYS A 141 -10.14 12.71 -1.84
N SER A 142 -11.22 12.62 -2.62
CA SER A 142 -12.51 12.10 -2.21
C SER A 142 -12.59 10.58 -2.28
N ILE A 143 -13.62 10.00 -1.65
CA ILE A 143 -13.89 8.57 -1.76
C ILE A 143 -14.19 8.13 -3.20
N LEU A 144 -14.76 9.02 -4.03
CA LEU A 144 -15.03 8.74 -5.45
C LEU A 144 -13.72 8.52 -6.23
N GLU A 145 -12.71 9.34 -5.94
CA GLU A 145 -11.38 9.18 -6.54
C GLU A 145 -10.69 7.91 -6.05
N VAL A 146 -10.88 7.53 -4.78
CA VAL A 146 -10.42 6.22 -4.28
C VAL A 146 -11.09 5.09 -5.05
N ILE A 147 -12.42 5.10 -5.22
CA ILE A 147 -13.14 4.07 -5.98
C ILE A 147 -12.64 4.01 -7.43
N GLN A 148 -12.43 5.16 -8.07
CA GLN A 148 -11.89 5.22 -9.43
C GLN A 148 -10.50 4.57 -9.51
N TYR A 149 -9.65 4.86 -8.53
CA TYR A 149 -8.35 4.23 -8.42
C TYR A 149 -8.46 2.73 -8.18
N LEU A 150 -9.33 2.27 -7.29
CA LEU A 150 -9.53 0.83 -7.04
C LEU A 150 -9.99 0.08 -8.29
N LYS A 151 -10.72 0.72 -9.20
CA LYS A 151 -11.14 0.13 -10.49
C LYS A 151 -10.03 0.08 -11.53
N THR A 152 -9.13 1.07 -11.55
CA THR A 152 -8.24 1.31 -12.71
C THR A 152 -6.76 1.31 -12.39
N GLY A 153 -6.39 1.38 -11.11
CA GLY A 153 -5.03 1.62 -10.64
C GLY A 153 -4.49 3.01 -10.97
N ARG A 154 -5.36 3.96 -11.33
CA ARG A 154 -5.02 5.31 -11.79
C ARG A 154 -5.94 6.37 -11.19
#